data_AF-A0A563W097-F1
#
_entry.id   AF-A0A563W097-F1
#
_cell.length_a   1.000
_cell.length_b   1.000
_cell.length_c   1.000
_cell.angle_alpha   90.00
_cell.angle_beta   90.00
_cell.angle_gamma   90.00
#
_symmetry.space_group_name_H-M   'P 1'
#
loop_
_entity.id
_entity.type
_entity.pdbx_description
1 polymer ?
#
loop_
_entity_poly.entity_id
_entity_poly.type
_entity_poly.pdbx_seq_one_letter_code
_entity_poly.pdbx_strand_id
1 'polypeptide(L)'
;MTQTQLLTTALPTSCSGCPQFNDYQDSRSRGWCSLFNSVSFKHHPFTRDCQLNFPDEEDILRSEHEVGSLVKLIDSALDHTQWSTFIVVGKKYNPNRYRNTETFLNQTDWYYRLATTEQALLSQIWVAEDEICHYDQSHIINPQGEF
;
A
#
# COMPACT_ATOMS: atom_id res chain seq x y z
N MET A 1 33.87 30.26 23.65
CA MET A 1 32.54 29.85 24.17
C MET A 1 31.61 29.66 23.00
N THR A 2 31.57 28.44 22.47
CA THR A 2 30.76 28.08 21.30
C THR A 2 29.34 27.85 21.80
N GLN A 3 28.44 28.76 21.44
CA GLN A 3 27.04 28.72 21.84
C GLN A 3 26.34 27.67 20.96
N THR A 4 26.10 26.49 21.52
CA THR A 4 25.25 25.46 20.90
C THR A 4 23.84 26.03 20.84
N GLN A 5 23.42 26.49 19.66
CA GLN A 5 22.03 26.86 19.42
C GLN A 5 21.19 25.58 19.56
N LEU A 6 20.49 25.45 20.69
CA LEU A 6 19.36 24.57 20.83
C LEU A 6 18.27 25.09 19.88
N LEU A 7 18.25 24.56 18.66
CA LEU A 7 17.10 24.66 17.77
C LEU A 7 15.92 24.09 18.55
N THR A 8 15.08 24.98 19.06
CA THR A 8 13.78 24.61 19.61
C THR A 8 12.92 24.27 18.40
N THR A 9 13.12 23.07 17.84
CA THR A 9 12.24 22.52 16.83
C THR A 9 10.90 22.32 17.51
N ALA A 10 9.95 23.22 17.25
CA ALA A 10 8.55 22.94 17.54
C ALA A 10 8.25 21.55 16.99
N LEU A 11 7.80 20.64 17.87
CA LEU A 11 7.48 19.29 17.46
C LEU A 11 6.48 19.39 16.29
N PRO A 12 6.77 18.76 15.14
CA PRO A 12 5.87 18.79 14.01
C PRO A 12 4.54 18.21 14.47
N THR A 13 3.47 18.99 14.31
CA THR A 13 2.13 18.55 14.69
C THR A 13 1.75 17.36 13.81
N SER A 14 1.90 17.45 12.49
CA SER A 14 1.62 16.32 11.58
C SER A 14 2.87 15.62 11.06
N CYS A 15 2.73 14.36 10.67
CA CYS A 15 3.82 13.60 10.04
C CYS A 15 4.23 14.16 8.69
N SER A 16 3.32 14.79 7.93
CA SER A 16 3.67 15.44 6.66
C SER A 16 4.76 16.51 6.75
N GLY A 17 4.92 17.17 7.90
CA GLY A 17 5.97 18.16 8.15
C GLY A 17 7.10 17.65 9.05
N CYS A 18 7.11 16.36 9.37
CA CYS A 18 8.05 15.77 10.32
C CYS A 18 9.34 15.34 9.61
N PRO A 19 10.53 15.84 10.01
CA PRO A 19 11.80 15.42 9.42
C PRO A 19 12.12 13.93 9.62
N GLN A 20 11.45 13.28 10.57
CA GLN A 20 11.62 11.85 10.87
C GLN A 20 10.63 10.96 10.09
N PHE A 21 9.70 11.55 9.33
CA PHE A 21 8.74 10.83 8.52
C PHE A 21 9.19 10.81 7.06
N ASN A 22 9.26 9.60 6.50
CA ASN A 22 9.54 9.39 5.09
C ASN A 22 8.22 9.06 4.39
N ASP A 23 7.74 10.00 3.57
CA ASP A 23 6.59 9.80 2.70
C ASP A 23 7.04 9.07 1.44
N TYR A 24 6.71 7.78 1.37
CA TYR A 24 6.99 6.94 0.21
C TYR A 24 5.85 6.93 -0.81
N GLN A 25 4.88 7.83 -0.68
CA GLN A 25 3.72 7.96 -1.57
C GLN A 25 2.89 6.68 -1.68
N ASP A 26 2.80 5.90 -0.60
CA ASP A 26 1.92 4.73 -0.53
C ASP A 26 0.46 5.17 -0.78
N SER A 27 -0.28 4.36 -1.55
CA SER A 27 -1.66 4.66 -1.97
C SER A 27 -2.62 4.90 -0.80
N ARG A 28 -2.30 4.38 0.39
CA ARG A 28 -3.10 4.58 1.62
C ARG A 28 -2.57 5.73 2.48
N SER A 29 -1.77 6.62 1.90
CA SER A 29 -1.15 7.77 2.59
C SER A 29 -0.31 7.36 3.81
N ARG A 30 0.42 6.25 3.68
CA ARG A 30 1.33 5.73 4.70
C ARG A 30 2.78 6.04 4.35
N GLY A 31 3.64 6.01 5.36
CA GLY A 31 5.07 6.15 5.24
C GLY A 31 5.79 5.51 6.42
N TRP A 32 7.06 5.82 6.59
CA TRP A 32 7.88 5.27 7.67
C TRP A 32 8.38 6.35 8.62
N CYS A 33 8.15 6.16 9.92
CA CYS A 33 8.71 7.02 10.95
C CYS A 33 10.03 6.44 11.47
N SER A 34 11.15 7.11 11.16
CA SER A 34 12.49 6.68 11.60
C SER A 34 12.68 6.78 13.12
N LEU A 35 11.97 7.68 13.80
CA LEU A 35 12.06 7.85 15.25
C LEU A 35 11.50 6.65 16.02
N PHE A 36 10.36 6.14 15.57
CA PHE A 36 9.69 4.98 16.19
C PHE A 36 10.00 3.66 15.47
N ASN A 37 10.69 3.75 14.33
CA ASN A 37 11.02 2.63 13.45
C ASN A 37 9.78 1.78 13.11
N SER A 38 8.71 2.46 12.67
CA SER A 38 7.41 1.85 12.38
C SER A 38 6.68 2.58 11.25
N VAL A 39 5.67 1.91 10.68
CA VAL A 39 4.75 2.51 9.72
C VAL A 39 3.90 3.59 10.38
N SER A 40 3.65 4.70 9.70
CA SER A 40 2.80 5.79 10.19
C SER A 40 2.03 6.41 9.02
N PHE A 41 0.88 7.02 9.28
CA PHE A 41 0.17 7.78 8.25
C PHE A 41 0.80 9.17 8.04
N LYS A 42 0.49 9.78 6.90
CA LYS A 42 0.85 11.16 6.59
C LYS A 42 0.14 12.17 7.51
N HIS A 43 -1.11 11.88 7.87
CA HIS A 43 -1.95 12.75 8.72
C HIS A 43 -2.81 11.91 9.68
N HIS A 44 -2.89 12.31 10.95
CA HIS A 44 -3.85 11.70 11.88
C HIS A 44 -5.22 12.36 11.70
N PRO A 45 -6.31 11.58 11.50
CA PRO A 45 -7.61 12.11 11.12
C PRO A 45 -8.25 13.06 12.14
N PHE A 46 -7.89 12.95 13.43
CA PHE A 46 -8.55 13.71 14.50
C PHE A 46 -7.63 14.65 15.28
N THR A 47 -6.50 14.15 15.78
CA THR A 47 -5.59 14.90 16.67
C THR A 47 -4.55 15.73 15.91
N ARG A 48 -4.30 15.43 14.62
CA ARG A 48 -3.18 16.00 13.86
C ARG A 48 -1.84 15.93 14.60
N ASP A 49 -1.63 14.89 15.43
CA ASP A 49 -0.38 14.57 16.13
C ASP A 49 0.32 13.41 15.41
N CYS A 50 1.63 13.48 15.27
CA CYS A 50 2.43 12.46 14.62
C CYS A 50 2.72 11.24 15.52
N GLN A 51 2.70 11.37 16.85
CA GLN A 51 2.91 10.24 17.77
C GLN A 51 1.72 9.28 17.86
N LEU A 52 0.52 9.77 17.55
CA LEU A 52 -0.71 8.96 17.60
C LEU A 52 -1.11 8.46 16.21
N ASN A 53 -0.25 8.64 15.21
CA ASN A 53 -0.57 8.39 13.82
C ASN A 53 -0.08 7.03 13.31
N PHE A 54 -0.18 6.01 14.14
CA PHE A 54 0.13 4.64 13.77
C PHE A 54 -1.15 3.96 13.28
N PRO A 55 -1.12 3.25 12.14
CA PRO A 55 -2.27 2.46 11.72
C PRO A 55 -2.57 1.39 12.75
N ASP A 56 -3.85 1.20 13.05
CA ASP A 56 -4.30 0.08 13.85
C ASP A 56 -4.31 -1.22 13.04
N GLU A 57 -4.61 -2.35 13.69
CA GLU A 57 -4.66 -3.63 13.00
C GLU A 57 -5.72 -3.66 11.90
N GLU A 58 -6.85 -2.97 12.05
CA GLU A 58 -7.93 -2.97 11.07
C GLU A 58 -7.52 -2.20 9.80
N ASP A 59 -6.86 -1.06 9.97
CA ASP A 59 -6.30 -0.25 8.88
C ASP A 59 -5.23 -1.02 8.08
N ILE A 60 -4.42 -1.81 8.78
CA ILE A 60 -3.39 -2.67 8.18
C ILE A 60 -4.03 -3.85 7.45
N LEU A 61 -5.01 -4.49 8.07
CA LEU A 61 -5.60 -5.75 7.60
C LEU A 61 -6.76 -5.56 6.62
N ARG A 62 -7.03 -4.33 6.16
CA ARG A 62 -7.99 -4.12 5.09
C ARG A 62 -7.40 -4.54 3.74
N SER A 63 -8.00 -5.54 3.10
CA SER A 63 -7.71 -5.91 1.71
C SER A 63 -8.46 -5.00 0.75
N GLU A 64 -7.86 -4.69 -0.40
CA GLU A 64 -8.54 -3.95 -1.47
C GLU A 64 -9.58 -4.81 -2.19
N HIS A 65 -9.33 -6.12 -2.27
CA HIS A 65 -10.21 -7.06 -2.98
C HIS A 65 -10.71 -8.17 -2.05
N GLU A 66 -11.90 -8.68 -2.36
CA GLU A 66 -12.53 -9.78 -1.64
C GLU A 66 -12.67 -11.02 -2.51
N VAL A 67 -12.90 -12.17 -1.88
CA VAL A 67 -13.23 -13.39 -2.63
C VAL A 67 -14.53 -13.15 -3.41
N GLY A 68 -14.49 -13.42 -4.71
CA GLY A 68 -15.56 -13.12 -5.65
C GLY A 68 -15.37 -11.83 -6.44
N SER A 69 -14.43 -10.95 -6.07
CA SER A 69 -14.10 -9.76 -6.84
C SER A 69 -13.60 -10.12 -8.24
N LEU A 70 -14.05 -9.36 -9.24
CA LEU A 70 -13.49 -9.40 -10.60
C LEU A 70 -12.32 -8.43 -10.69
N VAL A 71 -11.19 -8.96 -11.12
CA VAL A 71 -9.93 -8.21 -11.23
C VAL A 71 -9.32 -8.40 -12.60
N LYS A 72 -8.47 -7.46 -13.01
CA LYS A 72 -7.61 -7.62 -14.18
C LYS A 72 -6.16 -7.71 -13.75
N LEU A 73 -5.41 -8.60 -14.40
CA LEU A 73 -3.97 -8.66 -14.27
C LEU A 73 -3.34 -7.51 -15.06
N ILE A 74 -2.54 -6.69 -14.38
CA ILE A 74 -1.89 -5.53 -14.99
C ILE A 74 -0.75 -6.02 -15.88
N ASP A 75 -0.77 -5.63 -17.15
CA ASP A 75 0.31 -5.85 -18.09
C ASP A 75 0.75 -4.51 -18.67
N SER A 76 1.95 -4.06 -18.32
CA SER A 76 2.47 -2.74 -18.72
C SER A 76 2.78 -2.62 -20.22
N ALA A 77 2.84 -3.74 -20.94
CA ALA A 77 3.03 -3.77 -22.38
C ALA A 77 1.73 -3.68 -23.18
N LEU A 78 0.57 -3.79 -22.52
CA LEU A 78 -0.74 -3.84 -23.17
C LEU A 78 -1.65 -2.71 -22.69
N ASP A 79 -2.60 -2.32 -23.54
CA ASP A 79 -3.69 -1.44 -23.14
C ASP A 79 -4.63 -2.14 -22.14
N HIS A 80 -5.21 -1.38 -21.21
CA HIS A 80 -6.06 -1.90 -20.14
C HIS A 80 -7.31 -2.65 -20.63
N THR A 81 -7.75 -2.40 -21.87
CA THR A 81 -8.85 -3.13 -22.51
C THR A 81 -8.46 -4.57 -22.88
N GLN A 82 -7.16 -4.85 -23.02
CA GLN A 82 -6.62 -6.16 -23.43
C GLN A 82 -6.16 -7.01 -22.25
N TRP A 83 -6.12 -6.46 -21.04
CA TRP A 83 -5.71 -7.19 -19.84
C TRP A 83 -6.62 -8.37 -19.54
N SER A 84 -6.01 -9.46 -19.07
CA SER A 84 -6.71 -10.69 -18.72
C SER A 84 -7.56 -10.51 -17.46
N THR A 85 -8.80 -10.98 -17.49
CA THR A 85 -9.76 -10.86 -16.38
C THR A 85 -9.87 -12.16 -15.60
N PHE A 86 -9.92 -12.05 -14.29
CA PHE A 86 -9.98 -13.18 -13.36
C PHE A 86 -10.97 -12.92 -12.23
N ILE A 87 -11.32 -13.99 -11.50
CA ILE A 87 -12.05 -13.91 -10.24
C ILE A 87 -11.12 -14.26 -9.08
N VAL A 88 -11.21 -13.51 -7.98
CA VAL A 88 -10.49 -13.81 -6.74
C VAL A 88 -11.15 -14.99 -6.04
N VAL A 89 -10.40 -16.08 -5.84
CA VAL A 89 -10.86 -17.32 -5.18
C VAL A 89 -10.15 -17.60 -3.84
N GLY A 90 -9.30 -16.68 -3.41
CA GLY A 90 -8.61 -16.73 -2.13
C GLY A 90 -7.74 -15.50 -1.91
N LYS A 91 -7.42 -15.21 -0.65
CA LYS A 91 -6.50 -14.14 -0.28
C LYS A 91 -5.63 -14.58 0.89
N LYS A 92 -4.44 -14.01 0.99
CA LYS A 92 -3.47 -14.27 2.05
C LYS A 92 -2.80 -12.96 2.45
N TYR A 93 -2.88 -12.64 3.73
CA TYR A 93 -2.18 -11.49 4.32
C TYR A 93 -0.67 -11.74 4.40
N ASN A 94 0.13 -10.71 4.15
CA ASN A 94 1.57 -10.71 4.36
C ASN A 94 1.95 -10.00 5.67
N PRO A 95 2.21 -10.74 6.77
CA PRO A 95 2.59 -10.13 8.03
C PRO A 95 4.01 -9.53 8.02
N ASN A 96 4.78 -9.73 6.94
CA ASN A 96 6.16 -9.27 6.89
C ASN A 96 6.32 -7.85 6.33
N ARG A 97 5.32 -7.29 5.64
CA ARG A 97 5.44 -5.97 5.00
C ARG A 97 5.90 -4.87 5.96
N TYR A 98 5.42 -4.87 7.20
CA TYR A 98 5.70 -3.79 8.17
C TYR A 98 6.89 -4.06 9.09
N ARG A 99 7.72 -5.08 8.80
CA ARG A 99 8.85 -5.42 9.69
C ARG A 99 9.95 -4.37 9.68
N ASN A 100 10.19 -3.76 8.52
CA ASN A 100 11.24 -2.76 8.31
C ASN A 100 10.98 -1.97 7.01
N THR A 101 11.78 -0.95 6.76
CA THR A 101 11.68 -0.13 5.54
C THR A 101 11.83 -0.93 4.24
N GLU A 102 12.75 -1.89 4.19
CA GLU A 102 13.00 -2.70 2.99
C GLU A 102 11.76 -3.54 2.60
N THR A 103 11.18 -4.23 3.57
CA THR A 103 9.95 -5.01 3.37
C THR A 103 8.74 -4.12 3.10
N PHE A 104 8.67 -2.94 3.71
CA PHE A 104 7.59 -1.98 3.47
C PHE A 104 7.56 -1.48 2.03
N LEU A 105 8.74 -1.23 1.45
CA LEU A 105 8.90 -0.71 0.09
C LEU A 105 8.74 -1.76 -1.00
N ASN A 106 9.10 -3.01 -0.72
CA ASN A 106 9.24 -4.05 -1.75
C ASN A 106 8.24 -5.20 -1.61
N GLN A 107 7.35 -5.16 -0.63
CA GLN A 107 6.34 -6.20 -0.45
C GLN A 107 4.94 -5.59 -0.39
N THR A 108 3.97 -6.41 -0.78
CA THR A 108 2.55 -6.08 -0.72
C THR A 108 1.91 -6.50 0.61
N ASP A 109 0.73 -5.96 0.90
CA ASP A 109 -0.12 -6.33 2.04
C ASP A 109 -0.80 -7.67 1.81
N TRP A 110 -1.24 -7.90 0.57
CA TRP A 110 -2.10 -9.02 0.21
C TRP A 110 -1.59 -9.74 -1.03
N TYR A 111 -1.68 -11.07 -0.96
CA TYR A 111 -1.58 -11.94 -2.11
C TYR A 111 -2.96 -12.51 -2.42
N TYR A 112 -3.32 -12.56 -3.70
CA TYR A 112 -4.62 -13.04 -4.15
C TYR A 112 -4.43 -14.29 -5.00
N ARG A 113 -5.31 -15.26 -4.79
CA ARG A 113 -5.40 -16.46 -5.63
C ARG A 113 -6.47 -16.21 -6.67
N LEU A 114 -6.06 -16.20 -7.93
CA LEU A 114 -6.92 -15.93 -9.07
C LEU A 114 -7.29 -17.23 -9.78
N ALA A 115 -8.48 -17.24 -10.36
CA ALA A 115 -8.90 -18.28 -11.27
C ALA A 115 -9.59 -17.67 -12.49
N THR A 116 -9.55 -18.35 -13.63
CA THR A 116 -10.28 -17.90 -14.83
C THR A 116 -11.78 -18.04 -14.60
N THR A 117 -12.57 -17.16 -15.21
CA THR A 117 -14.04 -17.18 -15.11
C THR A 117 -14.64 -18.44 -15.70
N GLU A 118 -13.99 -19.03 -16.70
CA GLU A 118 -14.46 -20.22 -17.41
C GLU A 118 -14.03 -21.55 -16.75
N GLN A 119 -12.91 -21.56 -16.01
CA GLN A 119 -12.28 -22.78 -15.51
C GLN A 119 -11.67 -22.61 -14.10
N ALA A 120 -12.47 -22.14 -13.16
CA ALA A 120 -12.03 -21.78 -11.81
C ALA A 120 -11.30 -22.90 -11.01
N LEU A 121 -11.47 -24.17 -11.40
CA LEU A 121 -10.91 -25.33 -10.72
C LEU A 121 -9.67 -25.93 -11.40
N LEU A 122 -9.31 -25.51 -12.62
CA LEU A 122 -8.26 -26.17 -13.42
C LEU A 122 -6.94 -25.40 -13.45
N SER A 123 -6.98 -24.08 -13.38
CA SER A 123 -5.78 -23.24 -13.38
C SER A 123 -5.96 -22.09 -12.41
N GLN A 124 -5.09 -22.04 -11.39
CA GLN A 124 -5.08 -20.98 -10.39
C GLN A 124 -3.66 -20.43 -10.25
N ILE A 125 -3.56 -19.12 -10.08
CA ILE A 125 -2.28 -18.42 -9.90
C ILE A 125 -2.34 -17.55 -8.64
N TRP A 126 -1.20 -17.39 -7.97
CA TRP A 126 -1.06 -16.40 -6.90
C TRP A 126 -0.37 -15.17 -7.46
N VAL A 127 -0.90 -14.00 -7.13
CA VAL A 127 -0.37 -12.70 -7.52
C VAL A 127 -0.38 -11.75 -6.33
N ALA A 128 0.47 -10.74 -6.36
CA ALA A 128 0.51 -9.64 -5.39
C ALA A 128 -0.60 -8.61 -5.65
N GLU A 129 -0.99 -7.86 -4.63
CA GLU A 129 -2.03 -6.80 -4.74
C GLU A 129 -1.73 -5.78 -5.84
N ASP A 130 -0.46 -5.40 -6.01
CA ASP A 130 0.01 -4.42 -6.98
C ASP A 130 0.16 -4.96 -8.41
N GLU A 131 -0.02 -6.27 -8.62
CA GLU A 131 -0.05 -6.89 -9.95
C GLU A 131 -1.46 -6.91 -10.56
N ILE A 132 -2.47 -6.48 -9.81
CA ILE A 132 -3.88 -6.51 -10.22
C ILE A 132 -4.58 -5.19 -9.97
N CYS A 133 -5.72 -4.99 -10.62
CA CYS A 133 -6.63 -3.91 -10.31
C CYS A 133 -8.08 -4.39 -10.35
N HIS A 134 -8.98 -3.63 -9.71
CA HIS A 134 -10.41 -3.88 -9.84
C HIS A 134 -10.84 -3.73 -11.31
N TYR A 135 -11.66 -4.66 -11.80
CA TYR A 135 -12.07 -4.72 -13.21
C TYR A 135 -12.58 -3.36 -13.76
N ASP A 136 -13.50 -2.73 -13.02
CA ASP A 136 -14.11 -1.45 -13.39
C ASP A 136 -13.14 -0.26 -13.33
N GLN A 137 -12.03 -0.40 -12.61
CA GLN A 137 -11.03 0.65 -12.43
C GLN A 137 -9.84 0.48 -13.37
N SER A 138 -9.81 -0.54 -14.23
CA SER A 138 -8.68 -0.76 -15.13
C SER A 138 -8.30 0.45 -16.00
N HIS A 139 -9.28 1.28 -16.38
CA HIS A 139 -9.09 2.48 -17.20
C HIS A 139 -8.38 3.65 -16.51
N ILE A 140 -8.28 3.65 -15.17
CA ILE A 140 -7.58 4.70 -14.40
C ILE A 140 -6.15 4.31 -14.03
N ILE A 141 -5.74 3.07 -14.34
CA ILE A 141 -4.38 2.58 -14.05
C ILE A 141 -3.48 2.90 -15.24
N ASN A 142 -2.40 3.67 -14.99
CA ASN A 142 -1.34 3.90 -15.95
C ASN A 142 -0.07 3.14 -15.53
N PRO A 143 0.22 1.96 -16.12
CA PRO A 143 1.39 1.17 -15.75
C PRO A 143 2.73 1.79 -16.17
N GLN A 144 2.72 2.72 -17.13
CA GLN A 144 3.93 3.32 -17.69
C GLN A 144 4.39 4.57 -16.93
N GLY A 145 3.57 5.07 -16.00
CA GLY A 145 3.94 6.19 -15.12
C GLY A 145 4.09 7.55 -15.83
N GLU A 146 3.63 7.68 -17.07
CA GLU A 146 3.58 8.97 -17.77
C GLU A 146 2.39 9.79 -17.23
N PHE A 147 2.67 10.72 -16.32
CA PHE A 147 1.71 11.71 -15.81
C PHE A 147 1.99 13.10 -16.38
#